data_AF-A0A7C4J8M0-F1
#
_entry.id   AF-A0A7C4J8M0-F1
#
_cell.length_a   1.000
_cell.length_b   1.000
_cell.length_c   1.000
_cell.angle_alpha   90.00
_cell.angle_beta   90.00
_cell.angle_gamma   90.00
#
_symmetry.space_group_name_H-M   'P 1'
#
loop_
_entity.id
_entity.type
_entity.pdbx_description
1 polymer ?
#
loop_
_entity_poly.entity_id
_entity_poly.type
_entity_poly.pdbx_seq_one_letter_code
_entity_poly.pdbx_strand_id
1 'polypeptide(L)'
;MTHLIGKLKRRLKPQPETPVTEPLTELQKIDAARERRVAAREPIDYSYTIFWMKQARLWEADRRSAVAQRLEKLLKSPVFQANPYDRNYTLDGVEGAHSGASLKALAKVLAALQAAP
;
A
#
# COMPACT_ATOMS: atom_id res chain seq x y z
N MET A 1 49.60 -33.22 59.12
CA MET A 1 48.33 -33.89 58.76
C MET A 1 47.33 -32.84 58.31
N THR A 2 46.47 -33.22 57.38
CA THR A 2 45.29 -32.50 56.85
C THR A 2 45.50 -31.62 55.62
N HIS A 3 45.02 -32.19 54.52
CA HIS A 3 44.86 -31.70 53.16
C HIS A 3 43.59 -30.86 52.97
N LEU A 4 43.50 -30.27 51.77
CA LEU A 4 42.32 -29.94 50.96
C LEU A 4 41.69 -28.55 51.16
N ILE A 5 41.71 -27.77 50.08
CA ILE A 5 40.60 -27.09 49.36
C ILE A 5 41.31 -26.15 48.34
N GLY A 6 40.97 -26.00 47.07
CA GLY A 6 39.73 -26.34 46.41
C GLY A 6 39.87 -26.41 44.88
N LYS A 7 38.85 -27.03 44.30
CA LYS A 7 38.64 -27.22 42.86
C LYS A 7 38.43 -25.86 42.16
N LEU A 8 39.30 -25.53 41.21
CA LEU A 8 39.12 -24.41 40.29
C LEU A 8 38.02 -24.76 39.28
N LYS A 9 36.76 -24.40 39.58
CA LYS A 9 35.63 -24.53 38.66
C LYS A 9 35.74 -23.42 37.61
N ARG A 10 36.35 -23.71 36.45
CA ARG A 10 36.36 -22.78 35.30
C ARG A 10 34.90 -22.53 34.90
N ARG A 11 34.39 -21.32 35.17
CA ARG A 11 33.12 -20.85 34.59
C ARG A 11 33.37 -20.59 33.11
N LEU A 12 32.85 -21.45 32.23
CA LEU A 12 32.62 -21.07 30.83
C LEU A 12 31.64 -19.88 30.85
N LYS A 13 32.07 -18.73 30.34
CA LYS A 13 31.14 -17.65 30.01
C LYS A 13 30.25 -18.14 28.86
N PRO A 14 28.92 -18.00 28.92
CA PRO A 14 28.10 -18.21 27.73
C PRO A 14 28.53 -17.21 26.66
N GLN A 15 28.84 -17.71 25.46
CA GLN A 15 29.09 -16.89 24.28
C GLN A 15 27.84 -16.07 23.95
N PRO A 16 27.96 -14.82 23.46
CA PRO A 16 26.82 -14.11 22.93
C PRO A 16 26.28 -14.90 21.73
N GLU A 17 25.05 -15.36 21.84
CA GLU A 17 24.35 -16.04 20.75
C GLU A 17 24.23 -15.04 19.60
N THR A 18 25.03 -15.24 18.55
CA THR A 18 24.86 -14.53 17.29
C THR A 18 23.42 -14.77 16.83
N PRO A 19 22.60 -13.72 16.57
CA PRO A 19 21.27 -13.94 16.06
C PRO A 19 21.40 -14.63 14.69
N VAL A 20 20.98 -15.89 14.63
CA VAL A 20 20.89 -16.63 13.38
C VAL A 20 19.89 -15.86 12.52
N THR A 21 20.41 -15.10 11.56
CA THR A 21 19.58 -14.36 10.63
C THR A 21 19.16 -15.37 9.57
N GLU A 22 18.20 -16.23 9.91
CA GLU A 22 17.60 -17.13 8.95
C GLU A 22 16.94 -16.27 7.84
N PRO A 23 17.20 -16.57 6.56
CA PRO A 23 16.57 -15.84 5.47
C PRO A 23 15.06 -16.00 5.58
N LEU A 24 14.33 -14.88 5.40
CA LEU A 24 12.86 -14.88 5.43
C LEU A 24 12.30 -15.96 4.50
N THR A 25 11.31 -16.67 4.98
CA THR A 25 10.47 -17.54 4.15
C THR A 25 9.75 -16.71 3.07
N GLU A 26 9.35 -17.34 1.97
CA GLU A 26 8.63 -16.64 0.90
C GLU A 26 7.36 -15.92 1.39
N LEU A 27 6.63 -16.54 2.34
CA LEU A 27 5.43 -15.92 2.92
C LEU A 27 5.77 -14.62 3.67
N GLN A 28 6.84 -14.64 4.48
CA GLN A 28 7.29 -13.45 5.21
C GLN A 28 7.78 -12.34 4.26
N LYS A 29 8.41 -12.70 3.13
CA LYS A 29 8.79 -11.72 2.10
C LYS A 29 7.57 -11.04 1.49
N ILE A 30 6.50 -11.80 1.21
CA ILE A 30 5.24 -11.28 0.66
C ILE A 30 4.58 -10.32 1.65
N ASP A 31 4.52 -10.69 2.94
CA ASP A 31 3.92 -9.86 3.98
C ASP A 31 4.72 -8.58 4.23
N ALA A 32 6.04 -8.66 4.34
CA ALA A 32 6.90 -7.48 4.48
C ALA A 32 6.81 -6.55 3.25
N ALA A 33 6.63 -7.09 2.05
CA ALA A 33 6.36 -6.30 0.86
C ALA A 33 4.98 -5.64 0.91
N ARG A 34 3.95 -6.34 1.42
CA ARG A 34 2.61 -5.79 1.63
C ARG A 34 2.62 -4.65 2.63
N GLU A 35 3.27 -4.82 3.78
CA GLU A 35 3.37 -3.80 4.82
C GLU A 35 4.10 -2.55 4.33
N ARG A 36 5.23 -2.70 3.64
CA ARG A 36 5.94 -1.58 3.00
C ARG A 36 5.04 -0.80 2.03
N ARG A 37 4.23 -1.51 1.23
CA ARG A 37 3.25 -0.87 0.32
C ARG A 37 2.10 -0.18 1.06
N VAL A 38 1.76 -0.60 2.28
CA VAL A 38 0.73 0.04 3.10
C VAL A 38 1.30 1.29 3.78
N ALA A 39 2.48 1.18 4.40
CA ALA A 39 3.15 2.28 5.08
C ALA A 39 3.53 3.43 4.14
N ALA A 40 3.84 3.13 2.87
CA ALA A 40 4.18 4.14 1.87
C ALA A 40 2.97 4.93 1.31
N ARG A 41 1.73 4.59 1.69
CA ARG A 41 0.54 5.29 1.20
C ARG A 41 0.20 6.46 2.12
N GLU A 42 -0.11 7.61 1.53
CA GLU A 42 -0.75 8.67 2.29
C GLU A 42 -2.14 8.20 2.78
N PRO A 43 -2.54 8.49 4.03
CA PRO A 43 -3.85 8.08 4.56
C PRO A 43 -5.04 8.53 3.70
N ILE A 44 -4.86 9.65 2.99
CA ILE A 44 -5.87 10.21 2.09
C ILE A 44 -6.09 9.33 0.85
N ASP A 45 -5.02 8.76 0.28
CA ASP A 45 -5.09 7.87 -0.88
C ASP A 45 -5.87 6.59 -0.55
N TYR A 46 -5.66 6.05 0.66
CA TYR A 46 -6.41 4.88 1.13
C TYR A 46 -7.91 5.19 1.21
N SER A 47 -8.26 6.29 1.87
CA SER A 47 -9.66 6.72 2.03
C SER A 47 -10.36 6.89 0.68
N TYR A 48 -9.72 7.56 -0.28
CA TYR A 48 -10.29 7.71 -1.61
C TYR A 48 -10.38 6.40 -2.38
N THR A 49 -9.38 5.52 -2.25
CA THR A 49 -9.41 4.20 -2.91
C THR A 49 -10.60 3.38 -2.41
N ILE A 50 -10.84 3.34 -1.09
CA ILE A 50 -11.99 2.61 -0.52
C ILE A 50 -13.31 3.24 -0.96
N PHE A 51 -13.41 4.57 -0.95
CA PHE A 51 -14.59 5.27 -1.44
C PHE A 51 -14.90 4.88 -2.91
N TRP A 52 -13.92 5.00 -3.80
CA TRP A 52 -14.13 4.68 -5.21
C TRP A 52 -14.37 3.21 -5.47
N MET A 53 -13.74 2.31 -4.72
CA MET A 53 -14.00 0.87 -4.84
C MET A 53 -15.46 0.54 -4.53
N LYS A 54 -16.05 1.16 -3.52
CA LYS A 54 -17.48 0.96 -3.16
C LYS A 54 -18.42 1.44 -4.27
N GLN A 55 -18.07 2.53 -4.95
CA GLN A 55 -18.89 3.12 -6.02
C GLN A 55 -18.68 2.37 -7.35
N ALA A 56 -17.45 2.29 -7.82
CA ALA A 56 -17.10 1.79 -9.14
C ALA A 56 -17.41 0.30 -9.34
N ARG A 57 -17.41 -0.51 -8.26
CA ARG A 57 -17.82 -1.91 -8.34
C ARG A 57 -19.28 -2.10 -8.75
N LEU A 58 -20.13 -1.10 -8.48
CA LEU A 58 -21.56 -1.10 -8.81
C LEU A 58 -21.83 -0.53 -10.20
N TRP A 59 -20.80 -0.03 -10.89
CA TRP A 59 -20.94 0.47 -12.25
C TRP A 59 -20.82 -0.67 -13.23
N GLU A 60 -21.63 -0.63 -14.29
CA GLU A 60 -21.50 -1.52 -15.44
C GLU A 60 -20.13 -1.37 -16.10
N ALA A 61 -19.69 -2.44 -16.78
CA ALA A 61 -18.39 -2.51 -17.44
C ALA A 61 -18.19 -1.35 -18.43
N ASP A 62 -19.21 -1.02 -19.23
CA ASP A 62 -19.18 0.07 -20.21
C ASP A 62 -18.98 1.43 -19.53
N ARG A 63 -19.67 1.67 -18.39
CA ARG A 63 -19.48 2.89 -17.61
C ARG A 63 -18.06 2.97 -17.06
N ARG A 64 -17.52 1.88 -16.51
CA ARG A 64 -16.14 1.83 -16.01
C ARG A 64 -15.13 2.14 -17.12
N SER A 65 -15.32 1.58 -18.32
CA SER A 65 -14.46 1.83 -19.48
C SER A 65 -14.54 3.29 -19.94
N ALA A 66 -15.75 3.83 -20.10
CA ALA A 66 -15.95 5.22 -20.54
C ALA A 66 -15.34 6.24 -19.55
N VAL A 67 -15.54 6.04 -18.25
CA VAL A 67 -14.95 6.91 -17.22
C VAL A 67 -13.43 6.78 -17.21
N ALA A 68 -12.88 5.57 -17.35
CA ALA A 68 -11.43 5.36 -17.39
C ALA A 68 -10.77 6.13 -18.54
N GLN A 69 -11.36 6.10 -19.74
CA GLN A 69 -10.84 6.82 -20.91
C GLN A 69 -10.86 8.35 -20.71
N ARG A 70 -11.94 8.89 -20.15
CA ARG A 70 -12.03 10.34 -19.85
C ARG A 70 -11.01 10.75 -18.79
N LEU A 71 -10.89 9.92 -17.75
CA LEU A 71 -9.97 10.15 -16.66
C LEU A 71 -8.51 10.12 -17.15
N GLU A 72 -8.15 9.18 -18.03
CA GLU A 72 -6.83 9.12 -18.64
C GLU A 72 -6.47 10.43 -19.36
N LYS A 73 -7.40 11.00 -20.14
CA LYS A 73 -7.21 12.28 -20.82
C LYS A 73 -6.99 13.42 -19.83
N LEU A 74 -7.79 13.47 -18.77
CA LEU A 74 -7.63 14.49 -17.71
C LEU A 74 -6.29 14.36 -16.99
N LEU A 75 -5.88 13.14 -16.62
CA LEU A 75 -4.61 12.90 -15.91
C LEU A 75 -3.37 13.21 -16.75
N LYS A 76 -3.48 13.13 -18.09
CA LYS A 76 -2.42 13.52 -19.03
C LYS A 76 -2.38 15.03 -19.31
N SER A 77 -3.37 15.79 -18.84
CA SER A 77 -3.42 17.23 -19.05
C SER A 77 -2.33 17.96 -18.26
N PRO A 78 -1.62 18.94 -18.84
CA PRO A 78 -0.57 19.69 -18.14
C PRO A 78 -1.09 20.53 -16.97
N VAL A 79 -2.40 20.81 -16.93
CA VAL A 79 -3.05 21.57 -15.85
C VAL A 79 -3.59 20.67 -14.73
N PHE A 80 -3.45 19.35 -14.86
CA PHE A 80 -3.87 18.43 -13.80
C PHE A 80 -2.89 18.48 -12.64
N GLN A 81 -3.43 18.67 -11.44
CA GLN A 81 -2.70 18.67 -10.19
C GLN A 81 -3.26 17.57 -9.30
N ALA A 82 -2.38 16.71 -8.78
CA ALA A 82 -2.73 15.68 -7.81
C ALA A 82 -2.94 16.27 -6.41
N ASN A 83 -3.70 17.35 -6.31
CA ASN A 83 -3.98 18.02 -5.05
C ASN A 83 -4.80 17.10 -4.13
N PRO A 84 -4.57 17.13 -2.81
CA PRO A 84 -5.25 16.24 -1.89
C PRO A 84 -6.73 16.61 -1.68
N TYR A 85 -7.05 17.90 -1.60
CA TYR A 85 -8.34 18.36 -1.07
C TYR A 85 -9.16 19.28 -1.99
N ASP A 86 -8.50 20.01 -2.91
CA ASP A 86 -9.16 21.04 -3.74
C ASP A 86 -10.03 20.41 -4.82
N ARG A 87 -11.36 20.53 -4.66
CA ARG A 87 -12.36 19.92 -5.53
C ARG A 87 -12.60 20.77 -6.79
N ASN A 88 -11.59 20.83 -7.65
CA ASN A 88 -11.59 21.68 -8.84
C ASN A 88 -11.91 20.91 -10.13
N TYR A 89 -12.03 19.59 -10.07
CA TYR A 89 -12.23 18.74 -11.25
C TYR A 89 -13.62 18.12 -11.27
N THR A 90 -14.34 18.35 -12.37
CA THR A 90 -15.54 17.59 -12.73
C THR A 90 -15.20 16.60 -13.83
N LEU A 91 -15.86 15.44 -13.86
CA LEU A 91 -15.60 14.39 -14.85
C LEU A 91 -16.91 13.79 -15.35
N ASP A 92 -17.16 13.85 -16.66
CA ASP A 92 -18.40 13.31 -17.22
C ASP A 92 -18.61 11.84 -16.88
N GLY A 93 -19.79 11.52 -16.33
CA GLY A 93 -20.14 10.17 -15.84
C GLY A 93 -19.80 9.93 -14.37
N VAL A 94 -19.25 10.94 -13.68
CA VAL A 94 -18.98 10.96 -12.24
C VAL A 94 -19.60 12.23 -11.65
N GLU A 95 -20.41 12.07 -10.61
CA GLU A 95 -21.15 13.19 -10.02
C GLU A 95 -20.29 14.02 -9.07
N GLY A 96 -20.38 15.34 -9.23
CA GLY A 96 -19.77 16.31 -8.34
C GLY A 96 -18.35 16.73 -8.74
N ALA A 97 -17.75 17.56 -7.89
CA ALA A 97 -16.38 18.02 -8.04
C ALA A 97 -15.44 17.22 -7.13
N HIS A 98 -14.25 16.93 -7.62
CA HIS A 98 -13.29 16.02 -7.01
C HIS A 98 -11.89 16.63 -6.93
N SER A 99 -11.13 16.22 -5.92
CA SER A 99 -9.70 16.53 -5.82
C SER A 99 -8.87 15.66 -6.76
N GLY A 100 -7.67 16.13 -7.09
CA GLY A 100 -6.76 15.39 -7.96
C GLY A 100 -6.36 14.04 -7.39
N ALA A 101 -6.08 13.97 -6.08
CA ALA A 101 -5.79 12.72 -5.38
C ALA A 101 -6.97 11.75 -5.44
N SER A 102 -8.20 12.25 -5.28
CA SER A 102 -9.41 11.44 -5.43
C SER A 102 -9.51 10.84 -6.84
N LEU A 103 -9.27 11.64 -7.88
CA LEU A 103 -9.32 11.17 -9.27
C LEU A 103 -8.17 10.20 -9.62
N LYS A 104 -6.97 10.39 -9.06
CA LYS A 104 -5.88 9.39 -9.16
C LYS A 104 -6.28 8.06 -8.51
N ALA A 105 -6.91 8.10 -7.34
CA ALA A 105 -7.40 6.90 -6.68
C ALA A 105 -8.50 6.20 -7.51
N LEU A 106 -9.40 6.96 -8.15
CA LEU A 106 -10.40 6.39 -9.08
C LEU A 106 -9.72 5.66 -10.26
N ALA A 107 -8.69 6.26 -10.88
CA ALA A 107 -7.98 5.63 -11.99
C ALA A 107 -7.37 4.28 -11.58
N LYS A 108 -6.76 4.22 -10.39
CA LYS A 108 -6.22 2.98 -9.82
C LYS A 108 -7.29 1.93 -9.59
N VAL A 109 -8.45 2.32 -9.05
CA VAL A 109 -9.58 1.40 -8.82
C VAL A 109 -10.11 0.86 -10.14
N LEU A 110 -10.31 1.71 -11.15
CA LEU A 110 -10.81 1.28 -12.46
C LEU A 110 -9.85 0.31 -13.15
N ALA A 111 -8.54 0.60 -13.11
CA ALA A 111 -7.52 -0.32 -13.64
C ALA A 111 -7.54 -1.68 -12.92
N ALA A 112 -7.70 -1.69 -11.59
CA ALA A 112 -7.78 -2.93 -10.83
C ALA A 112 -9.04 -3.75 -11.15
N LEU A 113 -10.19 -3.09 -11.34
CA LEU A 113 -11.45 -3.75 -11.69
C LEU A 113 -11.46 -4.28 -13.13
N GLN A 114 -10.69 -3.68 -14.04
CA GLN A 114 -10.54 -4.16 -15.42
C GLN A 114 -9.55 -5.33 -15.55
N ALA A 115 -8.57 -5.40 -14.65
CA ALA A 115 -7.60 -6.51 -14.60
C ALA A 115 -8.13 -7.75 -13.85
N ALA A 116 -9.25 -7.61 -13.14
CA ALA A 116 -9.90 -8.73 -12.45
C ALA A 116 -10.66 -9.62 -13.46
N PRO A 117 -10.51 -10.96 -13.38
CA PRO A 117 -11.17 -11.90 -14.28
C PRO A 117 -12.69 -11.98 -14.07
#